data_AF-A0A9D2WMI0-F1
#
_entry.id   AF-A0A9D2WMI0-F1
#
_cell.length_a   1.000
_cell.length_b   1.000
_cell.length_c   1.000
_cell.angle_alpha   90.00
_cell.angle_beta   90.00
_cell.angle_gamma   90.00
#
_symmetry.space_group_name_H-M   'P 1'
#
loop_
_entity.id
_entity.type
_entity.pdbx_description
1 polymer ?
#
loop_
_entity_poly.entity_id
_entity_poly.type
_entity_poly.pdbx_seq_one_letter_code
_entity_poly.pdbx_strand_id
1 'polypeptide(L)'
;MFNQQQSMTGMQGMQGSQYIPGQQGMQNQQQPNMIKNPQSNLTPEVKSSRINDRDTLNLALSQEKFITDNLNVFVREASHRQLHNDVMRIFNETHAMTREFFDLMFRKGWYTLEPEQPQKMAQTYQQFSQYSTQFPYPMYRQ
;
A
#
# COMPACT_ATOMS: atom_id res chain seq x y z
N MET A 1 5.69 42.65 24.64
CA MET A 1 6.44 41.42 24.98
C MET A 1 5.61 40.60 25.93
N PHE A 2 5.40 39.32 25.60
CA PHE A 2 5.24 38.17 26.50
C PHE A 2 4.17 38.16 27.61
N ASN A 3 3.32 37.13 27.49
CA ASN A 3 2.40 36.46 28.43
C ASN A 3 2.45 36.85 29.91
N GLN A 4 1.25 37.14 30.43
CA GLN A 4 0.94 37.29 31.84
C GLN A 4 0.56 35.93 32.46
N GLN A 5 1.20 35.70 33.60
CA GLN A 5 1.15 34.56 34.50
C GLN A 5 -0.10 34.60 35.40
N GLN A 6 -0.63 33.45 35.80
CA GLN A 6 -1.32 33.30 37.09
C GLN A 6 -1.14 31.88 37.64
N SER A 7 -0.67 31.83 38.88
CA SER A 7 -0.43 30.66 39.73
C SER A 7 -1.22 30.86 41.04
N MET A 8 -1.81 29.79 41.58
CA MET A 8 -1.78 29.42 43.03
C MET A 8 -2.76 28.27 43.37
N THR A 9 -2.17 27.10 43.66
CA THR A 9 -2.21 26.29 44.89
C THR A 9 -3.47 26.23 45.80
N GLY A 10 -3.95 25.00 46.09
CA GLY A 10 -4.47 24.64 47.43
C GLY A 10 -5.41 23.43 47.60
N MET A 11 -4.87 22.33 48.15
CA MET A 11 -5.44 21.31 49.08
C MET A 11 -6.43 20.19 48.67
N GLN A 12 -5.85 18.97 48.65
CA GLN A 12 -6.13 17.77 49.49
C GLN A 12 -7.53 17.14 49.62
N GLY A 13 -7.63 15.89 49.14
CA GLY A 13 -8.49 14.83 49.68
C GLY A 13 -7.86 13.45 49.40
N MET A 14 -7.47 12.72 50.45
CA MET A 14 -6.88 11.36 50.42
C MET A 14 -7.97 10.28 50.44
N GLN A 15 -7.76 9.18 49.70
CA GLN A 15 -7.78 7.76 50.13
C GLN A 15 -8.30 6.82 49.03
N GLY A 16 -7.57 5.72 48.80
CA GLY A 16 -8.07 4.58 48.02
C GLY A 16 -7.02 3.87 47.17
N SER A 17 -6.01 3.26 47.80
CA SER A 17 -5.05 2.35 47.15
C SER A 17 -5.74 1.15 46.52
N GLN A 18 -5.50 0.91 45.22
CA GLN A 18 -5.40 -0.44 44.67
C GLN A 18 -4.22 -0.49 43.70
N TYR A 19 -3.12 -1.06 44.17
CA TYR A 19 -2.00 -1.50 43.34
C TYR A 19 -2.37 -2.85 42.71
N ILE A 20 -2.48 -2.89 41.38
CA ILE A 20 -2.49 -4.14 40.61
C ILE A 20 -1.12 -4.24 39.91
N PRO A 21 -0.31 -5.27 40.17
CA PRO A 21 1.03 -5.38 39.60
C PRO A 21 0.97 -5.97 38.18
N GLY A 22 1.76 -5.37 37.29
CA GLY A 22 2.45 -6.03 36.20
C GLY A 22 1.62 -6.60 35.04
N GLN A 23 1.50 -5.83 33.96
CA GLN A 23 1.64 -6.38 32.61
C GLN A 23 2.55 -5.46 31.78
N GLN A 24 3.87 -5.67 31.91
CA GLN A 24 4.76 -5.44 30.78
C GLN A 24 4.51 -6.57 29.78
N GLY A 25 3.72 -6.25 28.75
CA GLY A 25 3.47 -7.12 27.60
C GLY A 25 3.91 -6.41 26.32
N MET A 26 5.17 -6.65 25.94
CA MET A 26 5.80 -6.46 24.63
C MET A 26 5.07 -5.57 23.59
N GLN A 27 5.60 -4.36 23.38
CA GLN A 27 5.59 -3.76 22.05
C GLN A 27 6.46 -4.63 21.14
N ASN A 28 5.86 -5.65 20.53
CA ASN A 28 6.46 -6.25 19.35
C ASN A 28 6.23 -5.27 18.20
N GLN A 29 7.17 -4.34 18.02
CA GLN A 29 7.37 -3.70 16.72
C GLN A 29 7.73 -4.85 15.76
N GLN A 30 6.71 -5.49 15.19
CA GLN A 30 6.90 -6.28 13.98
C GLN A 30 7.45 -5.31 12.95
N GLN A 31 8.74 -5.43 12.67
CA GLN A 31 9.30 -4.77 11.51
C GLN A 31 8.45 -5.18 10.30
N PRO A 32 8.05 -4.24 9.43
CA PRO A 32 7.46 -4.62 8.16
C PRO A 32 8.44 -5.58 7.49
N ASN A 33 8.01 -6.82 7.21
CA ASN A 33 8.86 -7.79 6.52
C ASN A 33 8.96 -7.40 5.05
N MET A 34 9.70 -6.32 4.76
CA MET A 34 9.92 -5.79 3.41
C MET A 34 10.43 -6.91 2.50
N ILE A 35 9.69 -7.21 1.43
CA ILE A 35 10.09 -8.17 0.41
C ILE A 35 10.87 -7.39 -0.66
N LYS A 36 12.19 -7.56 -0.69
CA LYS A 36 13.10 -6.87 -1.61
C LYS A 36 14.32 -7.75 -1.91
N ASN A 37 14.79 -7.76 -3.16
CA ASN A 37 16.05 -8.40 -3.51
C ASN A 37 17.27 -7.50 -3.15
N PRO A 38 18.48 -8.09 -3.03
CA PRO A 38 19.71 -7.32 -2.87
C PRO A 38 19.83 -6.23 -3.95
N GLN A 39 20.21 -5.03 -3.53
CA GLN A 39 20.31 -3.89 -4.45
C GLN A 39 21.58 -3.99 -5.31
N SER A 40 21.42 -3.82 -6.62
CA SER A 40 22.55 -3.76 -7.54
C SER A 40 23.37 -2.48 -7.38
N ASN A 41 24.69 -2.55 -7.60
CA ASN A 41 25.61 -1.42 -7.52
C ASN A 41 25.53 -0.47 -8.75
N LEU A 42 24.44 -0.53 -9.51
CA LEU A 42 24.25 0.24 -10.74
C LEU A 42 23.68 1.64 -10.49
N THR A 43 23.11 1.88 -9.30
CA THR A 43 22.63 3.21 -8.92
C THR A 43 23.77 4.01 -8.29
N PRO A 44 24.00 5.28 -8.70
CA PRO A 44 24.99 6.13 -8.06
C PRO A 44 24.68 6.30 -6.56
N GLU A 45 25.71 6.27 -5.71
CA GLU A 45 25.56 6.55 -4.27
C GLU A 45 25.09 7.99 -4.00
N VAL A 46 25.51 8.92 -4.86
CA VAL A 46 25.13 10.34 -4.78
C VAL A 46 24.07 10.65 -5.84
N LYS A 47 22.92 11.17 -5.41
CA LYS A 47 21.87 11.63 -6.33
C LYS A 47 22.43 12.74 -7.22
N SER A 48 22.33 12.55 -8.53
CA SER A 48 22.72 13.54 -9.54
C SER A 48 21.47 14.13 -10.20
N SER A 49 21.62 15.29 -10.85
CA SER A 49 20.57 15.87 -11.71
C SER A 49 20.37 15.08 -13.01
N ARG A 50 21.29 14.16 -13.34
CA ARG A 50 21.17 13.31 -14.53
C ARG A 50 20.21 12.15 -14.27
N ILE A 51 19.37 11.86 -15.26
CA ILE A 51 18.52 10.67 -15.28
C ILE A 51 19.42 9.43 -15.35
N ASN A 52 19.27 8.53 -14.38
CA ASN A 52 19.94 7.23 -14.38
C ASN A 52 18.97 6.11 -14.81
N ASP A 53 19.51 4.91 -15.03
CA ASP A 53 18.72 3.74 -15.49
C ASP A 53 17.52 3.41 -14.58
N ARG A 54 17.67 3.61 -13.27
CA ARG A 54 16.57 3.38 -12.33
C ARG A 54 15.46 4.41 -12.54
N ASP A 55 15.80 5.67 -12.77
CA ASP A 55 14.82 6.73 -13.04
C ASP A 55 14.13 6.48 -14.39
N THR A 56 14.87 6.07 -15.42
CA THR A 56 14.30 5.68 -16.72
C THR A 56 13.34 4.51 -16.60
N LEU A 57 13.70 3.46 -15.85
CA LEU A 57 12.82 2.30 -15.66
C LEU A 57 11.61 2.61 -14.78
N ASN A 58 11.76 3.49 -13.77
CA ASN A 58 10.62 3.99 -13.01
C ASN A 58 9.63 4.75 -13.91
N LEU A 59 10.14 5.63 -14.79
CA LEU A 59 9.32 6.37 -15.73
C LEU A 59 8.58 5.40 -16.66
N ALA A 60 9.30 4.46 -17.29
CA ALA A 60 8.71 3.46 -18.17
C ALA A 60 7.63 2.64 -17.46
N LEU A 61 7.91 2.11 -16.26
CA LEU A 61 6.94 1.35 -15.47
C LEU A 61 5.69 2.17 -15.13
N SER A 62 5.86 3.46 -14.78
CA SER A 62 4.74 4.35 -14.46
C SER A 62 3.86 4.64 -15.68
N GLN A 63 4.49 4.82 -16.85
CA GLN A 63 3.81 5.09 -18.10
C GLN A 63 3.03 3.86 -18.57
N GLU A 64 3.63 2.67 -18.51
CA GLU A 64 2.96 1.42 -18.89
C GLU A 64 1.75 1.14 -17.99
N LYS A 65 1.86 1.34 -16.66
CA LYS A 65 0.69 1.24 -15.76
C LYS A 65 -0.45 2.17 -16.17
N PHE A 66 -0.12 3.44 -16.44
CA PHE A 66 -1.10 4.42 -16.90
C PHE A 66 -1.76 4.01 -18.21
N ILE A 67 -1.00 3.54 -19.20
CA ILE A 67 -1.54 3.07 -20.48
C ILE A 67 -2.46 1.86 -20.24
N THR A 68 -2.01 0.90 -19.43
CA THR A 68 -2.77 -0.32 -19.12
C THR A 68 -4.11 0.01 -18.49
N ASP A 69 -4.16 0.94 -17.53
CA ASP A 69 -5.42 1.38 -16.90
C ASP A 69 -6.41 1.98 -17.91
N ASN A 70 -5.92 2.83 -18.81
CA ASN A 70 -6.74 3.45 -19.85
C ASN A 70 -7.25 2.43 -20.87
N LEU A 71 -6.38 1.52 -21.31
CA LEU A 71 -6.77 0.44 -22.22
C LEU A 71 -7.82 -0.48 -21.58
N ASN A 72 -7.76 -0.68 -20.27
CA ASN A 72 -8.74 -1.48 -19.55
C ASN A 72 -10.15 -0.87 -19.64
N VAL A 73 -10.27 0.46 -19.49
CA VAL A 73 -11.55 1.18 -19.73
C VAL A 73 -11.96 1.05 -21.20
N PHE A 74 -11.03 1.32 -22.13
CA PHE A 74 -11.35 1.34 -23.55
C PHE A 74 -11.81 -0.02 -24.10
N VAL A 75 -11.13 -1.12 -23.76
CA VAL A 75 -11.51 -2.48 -24.20
C VAL A 75 -12.91 -2.82 -23.69
N ARG A 76 -13.25 -2.48 -22.44
CA ARG A 76 -14.57 -2.77 -21.86
C ARG A 76 -15.72 -2.04 -22.57
N GLU A 77 -15.44 -0.90 -23.17
CA GLU A 77 -16.44 -0.05 -23.83
C GLU A 77 -16.40 -0.15 -25.37
N ALA A 78 -15.47 -0.93 -25.93
CA ALA A 78 -15.33 -1.12 -27.37
C ALA A 78 -16.48 -1.96 -27.94
N SER A 79 -17.43 -1.31 -28.60
CA SER A 79 -18.62 -1.95 -29.18
C SER A 79 -18.35 -2.74 -30.46
N HIS A 80 -17.29 -2.40 -31.22
CA HIS A 80 -16.93 -3.09 -32.46
C HIS A 80 -16.00 -4.27 -32.19
N ARG A 81 -16.38 -5.47 -32.64
CA ARG A 81 -15.69 -6.74 -32.35
C ARG A 81 -14.23 -6.78 -32.82
N GLN A 82 -13.94 -6.27 -34.01
CA GLN A 82 -12.56 -6.28 -34.53
C GLN A 82 -11.68 -5.31 -33.74
N LEU A 83 -12.19 -4.10 -33.49
CA LEU A 83 -11.49 -3.10 -32.68
C LEU A 83 -11.23 -3.63 -31.27
N HIS A 84 -12.23 -4.23 -30.63
CA HIS A 84 -12.07 -4.87 -29.33
C HIS A 84 -10.91 -5.89 -29.35
N ASN A 85 -10.85 -6.76 -30.36
CA ASN A 85 -9.81 -7.78 -30.44
C ASN A 85 -8.40 -7.17 -30.66
N ASP A 86 -8.29 -6.15 -31.51
CA ASP A 86 -7.02 -5.47 -31.75
C ASP A 86 -6.51 -4.76 -30.49
N VAL A 87 -7.39 -4.06 -29.79
CA VAL A 87 -7.06 -3.36 -28.56
C VAL A 87 -6.76 -4.34 -27.44
N MET A 88 -7.48 -5.47 -27.35
CA MET A 88 -7.21 -6.51 -26.37
C MET A 88 -5.82 -7.13 -26.58
N ARG A 89 -5.38 -7.27 -27.84
CA ARG A 89 -4.01 -7.71 -28.16
C ARG A 89 -2.99 -6.70 -27.63
N ILE A 90 -3.16 -5.41 -27.94
CA ILE A 90 -2.27 -4.34 -27.45
C ILE A 90 -2.26 -4.32 -25.92
N PHE A 91 -3.42 -4.40 -25.29
CA PHE A 91 -3.56 -4.44 -23.83
C PHE A 91 -2.76 -5.58 -23.20
N ASN A 92 -2.85 -6.79 -23.76
CA ASN A 92 -2.09 -7.94 -23.27
C ASN A 92 -0.57 -7.75 -23.44
N GLU A 93 -0.14 -7.19 -24.57
CA GLU A 93 1.28 -6.88 -24.84
C GLU A 93 1.82 -5.83 -23.84
N THR A 94 1.09 -4.72 -23.63
CA THR A 94 1.39 -3.67 -22.65
C THR A 94 1.44 -4.23 -21.21
N HIS A 95 0.49 -5.09 -20.86
CA HIS A 95 0.44 -5.70 -19.52
C HIS A 95 1.64 -6.64 -19.30
N ALA A 96 2.06 -7.40 -20.32
CA ALA A 96 3.25 -8.23 -20.26
C ALA A 96 4.52 -7.37 -20.07
N MET A 97 4.64 -6.27 -20.81
CA MET A 97 5.77 -5.34 -20.69
C MET A 97 5.84 -4.67 -19.31
N THR A 98 4.70 -4.24 -18.77
CA THR A 98 4.61 -3.73 -17.39
C THR A 98 5.16 -4.74 -16.39
N ARG A 99 4.83 -6.03 -16.58
CA ARG A 99 5.31 -7.11 -15.72
C ARG A 99 6.82 -7.33 -15.86
N GLU A 100 7.36 -7.27 -17.07
CA GLU A 100 8.81 -7.38 -17.31
C GLU A 100 9.59 -6.23 -16.66
N PHE A 101 9.09 -4.99 -16.76
CA PHE A 101 9.71 -3.85 -16.06
C PHE A 101 9.69 -4.03 -14.55
N PHE A 102 8.56 -4.44 -13.99
CA PHE A 102 8.45 -4.75 -12.57
C PHE A 102 9.46 -5.84 -12.15
N ASP A 103 9.51 -6.97 -12.87
CA ASP A 103 10.39 -8.08 -12.55
C ASP A 103 11.87 -7.66 -12.66
N LEU A 104 12.23 -6.87 -13.66
CA LEU A 104 13.58 -6.33 -13.83
C LEU A 104 13.98 -5.43 -12.66
N MET A 105 13.12 -4.49 -12.29
CA MET A 105 13.34 -3.59 -11.16
C MET A 105 13.41 -4.35 -9.84
N PHE A 106 12.56 -5.37 -9.67
CA PHE A 106 12.58 -6.23 -8.49
C PHE A 106 13.88 -7.04 -8.42
N ARG A 107 14.33 -7.67 -9.52
CA ARG A 107 15.63 -8.38 -9.60
C ARG A 107 16.82 -7.49 -9.29
N LYS A 108 16.79 -6.22 -9.70
CA LYS A 108 17.85 -5.24 -9.40
C LYS A 108 17.79 -4.67 -7.97
N GLY A 109 16.80 -5.07 -7.17
CA GLY A 109 16.58 -4.57 -5.81
C GLY A 109 16.17 -3.09 -5.80
N TRP A 110 15.49 -2.61 -6.83
CA TRP A 110 15.01 -1.22 -6.93
C TRP A 110 13.54 -1.06 -6.55
N TYR A 111 12.84 -2.18 -6.38
CA TYR A 111 11.45 -2.24 -5.97
C TYR A 111 11.33 -3.03 -4.67
N THR A 112 10.60 -2.48 -3.70
CA THR A 112 10.29 -3.15 -2.42
C THR A 112 8.79 -3.35 -2.34
N LEU A 113 8.36 -4.52 -1.88
CA LEU A 113 6.98 -4.80 -1.54
C LEU A 113 6.84 -4.84 -0.02
N GLU A 114 5.84 -4.12 0.49
CA GLU A 114 5.44 -4.22 1.89
C GLU A 114 4.38 -5.31 2.02
N PRO A 115 4.58 -6.36 2.82
CA PRO A 115 3.51 -7.29 3.13
C PRO A 115 2.41 -6.57 3.91
N GLU A 116 1.16 -6.86 3.60
CA GLU A 116 0.05 -6.31 4.36
C GLU A 116 0.05 -6.87 5.80
N GLN A 117 -0.32 -6.03 6.76
CA GLN A 117 -0.36 -6.42 8.16
C GLN A 117 -1.56 -7.36 8.39
N PRO A 118 -1.37 -8.55 9.00
CA PRO A 118 -2.47 -9.48 9.27
C PRO A 118 -3.63 -8.85 10.05
N GLN A 119 -3.31 -7.91 10.94
CA GLN A 119 -4.31 -7.16 11.71
C GLN A 119 -5.18 -6.27 10.82
N LYS A 120 -4.59 -5.57 9.84
CA LYS A 120 -5.35 -4.75 8.88
C LYS A 120 -6.24 -5.63 8.01
N MET A 121 -5.72 -6.78 7.54
CA MET A 121 -6.54 -7.75 6.80
C MET A 121 -7.74 -8.23 7.63
N ALA A 122 -7.53 -8.59 8.91
CA ALA A 122 -8.60 -9.04 9.80
C ALA A 122 -9.63 -7.92 10.07
N GLN A 123 -9.18 -6.68 10.26
CA GLN A 123 -10.06 -5.52 10.43
C GLN A 123 -10.92 -5.27 9.18
N THR A 124 -10.30 -5.25 7.99
CA THR A 124 -11.02 -5.09 6.72
C THR A 124 -12.03 -6.22 6.53
N TYR A 125 -11.64 -7.48 6.79
CA TYR A 125 -12.56 -8.62 6.73
C TYR A 125 -13.78 -8.43 7.65
N GLN A 126 -13.56 -8.02 8.91
CA GLN A 126 -14.64 -7.75 9.85
C GLN A 126 -15.55 -6.61 9.38
N GLN A 127 -14.98 -5.51 8.86
CA GLN A 127 -15.73 -4.38 8.33
C GLN A 127 -16.65 -4.80 7.17
N PHE A 128 -16.14 -5.54 6.19
CA PHE A 128 -16.94 -6.01 5.06
C PHE A 128 -17.93 -7.11 5.45
N SER A 129 -17.60 -7.96 6.43
CA SER A 129 -18.53 -8.95 6.96
C SER A 129 -19.77 -8.30 7.57
N GLN A 130 -19.63 -7.13 8.20
CA GLN A 130 -20.76 -6.38 8.75
C GLN A 130 -21.69 -5.81 7.67
N TYR A 131 -21.19 -5.53 6.46
CA TYR A 131 -22.03 -5.10 5.34
C TYR A 131 -22.99 -6.17 4.85
N SER A 132 -22.81 -7.44 5.25
CA SER A 132 -23.81 -8.49 4.99
C SER A 132 -25.20 -8.16 5.56
N THR A 133 -25.26 -7.32 6.60
CA THR A 133 -26.52 -6.83 7.18
C THR A 133 -27.27 -5.84 6.29
N GLN A 134 -26.60 -5.26 5.29
CA GLN A 134 -27.21 -4.33 4.32
C GLN A 134 -27.77 -5.06 3.10
N PHE A 135 -27.58 -6.38 2.99
CA PHE A 135 -28.14 -7.14 1.88
C PHE A 135 -29.67 -7.24 2.00
N PRO A 136 -30.40 -6.98 0.91
CA PRO A 136 -31.88 -6.98 0.93
C PRO A 136 -32.49 -8.36 1.18
N TYR A 137 -31.70 -9.43 1.10
CA TYR A 137 -32.13 -10.80 1.34
C TYR A 137 -31.26 -11.44 2.45
N PRO A 138 -31.86 -12.05 3.48
CA PRO A 138 -31.10 -12.81 4.45
C PRO A 138 -30.43 -14.01 3.77
N MET A 139 -29.14 -14.21 4.04
CA MET A 139 -28.38 -15.39 3.59
C MET A 139 -29.13 -16.66 4.03
N TYR A 140 -29.62 -17.45 3.08
CA TYR A 140 -30.24 -18.74 3.39
C TYR A 140 -29.18 -19.66 4.02
N ARG A 141 -29.32 -19.93 5.32
CA ARG A 141 -28.58 -21.00 6.00
C ARG A 141 -29.20 -22.34 5.57
N GLN A 142 -28.45 -23.14 4.82
CA GLN A 142 -28.66 -24.59 4.71
C GLN A 142 -27.91 -25.29 5.85
#